data_AF-A0A933ZFY8-F1
#
_entry.id   AF-A0A933ZFY8-F1
#
_cell.length_a   1.000
_cell.length_b   1.000
_cell.length_c   1.000
_cell.angle_alpha   90.00
_cell.angle_beta   90.00
_cell.angle_gamma   90.00
#
_symmetry.space_group_name_H-M   'P 1'
#
loop_
_entity.id
_entity.type
_entity.pdbx_description
1 polymer ?
#
loop_
_entity_poly.entity_id
_entity_poly.type
_entity_poly.pdbx_seq_one_letter_code
_entity_poly.pdbx_strand_id
1 'polypeptide(L)'
;MDLGSTRHGRANRRLRRVRIAAVAWIVAVAGACGGSESSEPSPAAQKDASIEEASAADQAAVDQVAADDVVEASEAGGCIAKTCAQLDASCGTAPDTCGGVVSCGECQQGQKCGGGGVNKCGINDCIPKTCAQLGASCGYVSNQCDAALDCGTCPNNQKCGGGGQPNQCGCSPLTCQKAGATCGPVDDGCGHTMDCGGCPAPQTCAGNKCTCAPKSCAELGANCGAVPDGCGGTLDCGTCQNGETCGAGGANKCGPGPCVAKTCGDLGATCGQASDGCGKSLDCGTCTAPNTCGGGGVQNQCGCAKTTCGALGVDCGTIGDGCGGSLDCGGCSQPNTCGGGGQPNHCGCAKTTCAAQGAECGSVPDGCGGNLVCGACTGPNSCGVANANKCGASMALSCGSCPVGMGPMGVPIRNNNCGAGSCGTSQQFICGIGSFVQTGTPTCSTITCSAGFHYGLTEYDCLCGQVNTCVKD
;
A
#
# COMPACT_ATOMS: atom_id res chain seq x y z
N MET A 1 -13.57 -61.60 -54.50
CA MET A 1 -14.59 -60.64 -54.96
C MET A 1 -14.15 -59.29 -54.40
N ASP A 2 -13.12 -58.68 -55.01
CA ASP A 2 -13.24 -57.57 -55.99
C ASP A 2 -13.79 -56.30 -55.33
N LEU A 3 -13.28 -55.07 -55.42
CA LEU A 3 -12.20 -54.33 -56.10
C LEU A 3 -12.03 -53.04 -55.25
N GLY A 4 -10.85 -52.48 -54.95
CA GLY A 4 -10.05 -51.66 -55.86
C GLY A 4 -10.49 -50.19 -55.91
N SER A 5 -9.78 -49.26 -55.24
CA SER A 5 -9.28 -47.99 -55.84
C SER A 5 -8.68 -46.99 -54.84
N THR A 6 -7.44 -46.62 -55.15
CA THR A 6 -6.65 -45.46 -54.71
C THR A 6 -7.10 -44.15 -55.39
N ARG A 7 -6.91 -43.00 -54.73
CA ARG A 7 -6.48 -41.66 -55.26
C ARG A 7 -6.45 -40.65 -54.11
N HIS A 8 -5.28 -40.16 -53.65
CA HIS A 8 -4.59 -38.93 -54.09
C HIS A 8 -5.43 -37.63 -54.11
N GLY A 9 -5.12 -36.73 -53.18
CA GLY A 9 -4.68 -35.38 -53.53
C GLY A 9 -5.66 -34.19 -53.38
N ARG A 10 -5.16 -33.22 -52.61
CA ARG A 10 -5.39 -31.74 -52.62
C ARG A 10 -6.45 -31.13 -51.71
N ALA A 11 -5.89 -30.32 -50.81
CA ALA A 11 -6.46 -29.17 -50.16
C ALA A 11 -7.32 -28.28 -51.07
N ASN A 12 -8.42 -27.76 -50.53
CA ASN A 12 -8.71 -26.33 -50.66
C ASN A 12 -9.67 -25.82 -49.59
N ARG A 13 -9.31 -24.64 -49.07
CA ARG A 13 -10.03 -23.81 -48.11
C ARG A 13 -11.44 -23.51 -48.59
N ARG A 14 -12.42 -23.58 -47.69
CA ARG A 14 -13.63 -22.74 -47.75
C ARG A 14 -14.04 -22.30 -46.35
N LEU A 15 -13.91 -20.98 -46.13
CA LEU A 15 -14.62 -20.25 -45.09
C LEU A 15 -16.13 -20.50 -45.21
N ARG A 16 -16.82 -20.68 -44.07
CA ARG A 16 -18.13 -20.05 -43.83
C ARG A 16 -18.56 -20.18 -42.36
N ARG A 17 -18.51 -19.02 -41.69
CA ARG A 17 -19.52 -18.45 -40.77
C ARG A 17 -19.83 -19.23 -39.48
N VAL A 18 -19.06 -18.95 -38.44
CA VAL A 18 -19.49 -19.10 -37.05
C VAL A 18 -20.20 -17.80 -36.64
N ARG A 19 -21.43 -17.93 -36.14
CA ARG A 19 -22.25 -16.85 -35.61
C ARG A 19 -21.65 -16.37 -34.30
N ILE A 20 -21.20 -15.11 -34.25
CA ILE A 20 -20.84 -14.42 -33.01
C ILE A 20 -22.15 -13.92 -32.39
N ALA A 21 -22.51 -14.46 -31.23
CA ALA A 21 -23.50 -13.86 -30.35
C ALA A 21 -22.79 -12.76 -29.55
N ALA A 22 -23.10 -11.51 -29.85
CA ALA A 22 -22.68 -10.36 -29.06
C ALA A 22 -23.53 -10.31 -27.78
N VAL A 23 -22.90 -10.52 -26.62
CA VAL A 23 -23.47 -10.16 -25.32
C VAL A 23 -22.83 -8.83 -24.92
N ALA A 24 -23.63 -7.77 -25.00
CA ALA A 24 -23.28 -6.46 -24.53
C ALA A 24 -23.26 -6.46 -22.98
N TRP A 25 -22.12 -6.18 -22.38
CA TRP A 25 -22.02 -5.87 -20.96
C TRP A 25 -22.04 -4.35 -20.77
N ILE A 26 -23.09 -3.93 -20.06
CA ILE A 26 -23.28 -2.59 -19.52
C ILE A 26 -22.28 -2.42 -18.38
N VAL A 27 -21.32 -1.51 -18.53
CA VAL A 27 -20.49 -1.03 -17.40
C VAL A 27 -21.20 0.17 -16.80
N ALA A 28 -21.89 -0.06 -15.68
CA ALA A 28 -22.35 0.98 -14.78
C ALA A 28 -21.18 1.34 -13.85
N VAL A 29 -20.65 2.55 -14.00
CA VAL A 29 -19.72 3.16 -13.05
C VAL A 29 -20.56 3.69 -11.89
N ALA A 30 -20.46 3.04 -10.73
CA ALA A 30 -20.92 3.57 -9.46
C ALA A 30 -19.69 4.04 -8.68
N GLY A 31 -19.59 5.36 -8.48
CA GLY A 31 -18.68 5.94 -7.50
C GLY A 31 -19.21 5.75 -6.08
N ALA A 32 -18.29 5.53 -5.15
CA ALA A 32 -18.52 5.77 -3.73
C ALA A 32 -17.18 5.96 -3.01
N CYS A 33 -17.19 6.92 -2.09
CA CYS A 33 -16.08 7.54 -1.37
C CYS A 33 -15.28 6.57 -0.48
N GLY A 34 -13.95 6.74 -0.46
CA GLY A 34 -13.07 6.19 0.58
C GLY A 34 -12.53 7.32 1.45
N GLY A 35 -12.88 7.31 2.74
CA GLY A 35 -12.29 8.17 3.76
C GLY A 35 -10.96 7.59 4.26
N SER A 36 -9.99 8.45 4.53
CA SER A 36 -8.70 8.08 5.12
C SER A 36 -8.43 8.93 6.35
N GLU A 37 -8.35 8.29 7.50
CA GLU A 37 -7.91 8.85 8.77
C GLU A 37 -6.39 8.69 8.87
N SER A 38 -5.70 9.78 9.14
CA SER A 38 -4.24 9.89 9.21
C SER A 38 -3.72 9.78 10.64
N SER A 39 -2.57 9.14 10.84
CA SER A 39 -1.72 9.29 12.03
C SER A 39 -0.25 9.28 11.61
N GLU A 40 0.44 10.39 11.88
CA GLU A 40 1.84 10.68 11.54
C GLU A 40 2.83 10.01 12.51
N PRO A 41 4.11 9.87 12.12
CA PRO A 41 5.18 10.13 13.08
C PRO A 41 6.27 11.07 12.54
N SER A 42 6.93 11.76 13.48
CA SER A 42 8.08 12.66 13.29
C SER A 42 9.28 12.19 14.15
N PRO A 43 10.50 12.73 13.94
CA PRO A 43 11.69 11.94 13.61
C PRO A 43 12.68 11.73 14.77
N ALA A 44 13.56 10.73 14.66
CA ALA A 44 14.76 10.65 15.50
C ALA A 44 15.97 10.00 14.80
N ALA A 45 16.98 10.85 14.60
CA ALA A 45 18.43 10.64 14.71
C ALA A 45 19.07 9.29 14.30
N GLN A 46 19.93 9.40 13.29
CA GLN A 46 21.05 8.49 13.02
C GLN A 46 22.04 8.47 14.20
N LYS A 47 22.45 7.28 14.64
CA LYS A 47 23.77 7.02 15.22
C LYS A 47 24.29 5.66 14.77
N ASP A 48 25.36 5.69 13.99
CA ASP A 48 26.26 4.58 13.74
C ASP A 48 26.98 4.13 15.02
N ALA A 49 27.33 2.83 15.07
CA ALA A 49 28.62 2.27 15.51
C ALA A 49 28.51 1.01 16.40
N SER A 50 28.96 -0.09 15.78
CA SER A 50 29.96 -1.04 16.30
C SER A 50 29.58 -2.09 17.35
N ILE A 51 29.76 -3.33 16.88
CA ILE A 51 29.95 -4.60 17.57
C ILE A 51 31.13 -4.50 18.55
N GLU A 52 30.95 -4.98 19.79
CA GLU A 52 32.01 -5.50 20.66
C GLU A 52 31.44 -6.71 21.42
N GLU A 53 32.19 -7.80 21.41
CA GLU A 53 31.93 -9.02 22.18
C GLU A 53 32.24 -8.80 23.66
N ALA A 54 31.47 -9.42 24.55
CA ALA A 54 31.98 -9.82 25.86
C ALA A 54 31.22 -11.03 26.42
N SER A 55 32.03 -12.00 26.83
CA SER A 55 31.73 -13.34 27.31
C SER A 55 31.15 -13.43 28.72
N ALA A 56 30.29 -14.45 28.90
CA ALA A 56 30.15 -15.36 30.04
C ALA A 56 30.29 -14.84 31.49
N ALA A 57 29.18 -14.96 32.24
CA ALA A 57 29.02 -15.74 33.48
C ALA A 57 27.99 -15.06 34.39
N ASP A 58 26.84 -15.70 34.66
CA ASP A 58 26.61 -16.37 35.95
C ASP A 58 25.28 -17.13 35.90
N GLN A 59 25.30 -18.34 36.42
CA GLN A 59 24.14 -19.22 36.57
C GLN A 59 23.77 -19.30 38.04
N ALA A 60 22.52 -18.99 38.36
CA ALA A 60 21.88 -19.48 39.57
C ALA A 60 20.46 -19.95 39.21
N ALA A 61 20.26 -21.26 39.31
CA ALA A 61 19.04 -21.99 39.01
C ALA A 61 18.16 -22.16 40.26
N VAL A 62 16.84 -22.00 40.13
CA VAL A 62 15.73 -22.84 40.65
C VAL A 62 14.45 -22.23 40.03
N ASP A 63 13.43 -22.91 39.50
CA ASP A 63 12.88 -24.23 39.76
C ASP A 63 12.07 -24.70 38.52
N GLN A 64 12.01 -26.02 38.31
CA GLN A 64 11.23 -26.65 37.24
C GLN A 64 9.76 -26.78 37.66
N VAL A 65 8.83 -26.24 36.85
CA VAL A 65 7.43 -26.67 36.82
C VAL A 65 7.09 -27.07 35.40
N ALA A 66 6.44 -28.23 35.29
CA ALA A 66 6.19 -29.00 34.09
C ALA A 66 5.32 -28.27 33.05
N ALA A 67 5.53 -28.69 31.80
CA ALA A 67 4.78 -28.31 30.61
C ALA A 67 3.31 -28.73 30.66
N ASP A 68 2.40 -27.75 30.57
CA ASP A 68 1.28 -27.68 29.62
C ASP A 68 0.61 -26.31 29.81
N ASP A 69 0.09 -25.70 28.74
CA ASP A 69 -0.60 -24.39 28.66
C ASP A 69 0.22 -23.09 28.77
N VAL A 70 1.06 -22.80 27.76
CA VAL A 70 1.33 -21.41 27.36
C VAL A 70 0.96 -21.23 25.90
N VAL A 71 -0.28 -20.77 25.68
CA VAL A 71 -0.69 -20.15 24.42
C VAL A 71 0.18 -18.90 24.21
N GLU A 72 0.72 -18.79 23.01
CA GLU A 72 1.67 -17.76 22.57
C GLU A 72 1.35 -16.35 23.04
N ALA A 73 2.34 -15.72 23.69
CA ALA A 73 2.44 -14.28 23.80
C ALA A 73 3.90 -13.85 23.67
N SER A 74 4.50 -14.07 22.50
CA SER A 74 5.70 -13.33 22.09
C SER A 74 5.99 -13.55 20.61
N GLU A 75 5.41 -12.70 19.75
CA GLU A 75 6.03 -12.06 18.58
C GLU A 75 5.03 -11.02 18.01
N ALA A 76 4.77 -9.97 18.79
CA ALA A 76 4.12 -8.76 18.32
C ALA A 76 4.73 -7.58 19.08
N GLY A 77 5.03 -6.48 18.39
CA GLY A 77 5.25 -5.21 19.07
C GLY A 77 4.05 -4.95 19.98
N GLY A 78 4.25 -5.10 21.29
CA GLY A 78 3.18 -4.99 22.27
C GLY A 78 2.56 -3.61 22.16
N CYS A 79 1.23 -3.54 22.06
CA CYS A 79 0.54 -2.27 22.04
C CYS A 79 0.79 -1.56 23.37
N ILE A 80 1.33 -0.34 23.31
CA ILE A 80 1.58 0.48 24.51
C ILE A 80 0.33 1.33 24.77
N ALA A 81 -0.43 0.94 25.79
CA ALA A 81 -1.65 1.64 26.20
C ALA A 81 -1.35 3.12 26.51
N LYS A 82 -2.15 4.03 25.94
CA LYS A 82 -2.02 5.46 26.23
C LYS A 82 -2.59 5.79 27.60
N THR A 83 -1.84 6.59 28.35
CA THR A 83 -2.29 7.18 29.62
C THR A 83 -3.25 8.35 29.39
N CYS A 84 -4.00 8.75 30.42
CA CYS A 84 -4.87 9.91 30.37
C CYS A 84 -4.16 11.20 29.93
N ALA A 85 -2.92 11.41 30.37
CA ALA A 85 -2.12 12.57 29.94
C ALA A 85 -1.80 12.54 28.43
N GLN A 86 -1.50 11.36 27.89
CA GLN A 86 -1.22 11.17 26.45
C GLN A 86 -2.49 11.27 25.59
N LEU A 87 -3.66 11.04 26.19
CA LEU A 87 -4.97 11.21 25.55
C LEU A 87 -5.54 12.63 25.75
N ASP A 88 -4.83 13.51 26.47
CA ASP A 88 -5.32 14.84 26.86
C ASP A 88 -6.70 14.79 27.58
N ALA A 89 -6.89 13.71 28.35
CA ALA A 89 -8.09 13.40 29.10
C ALA A 89 -7.91 13.81 30.57
N SER A 90 -8.73 14.74 31.04
CA SER A 90 -8.72 15.25 32.41
C SER A 90 -9.83 14.65 33.29
N CYS A 91 -10.74 13.87 32.71
CA CYS A 91 -11.85 13.25 33.42
C CYS A 91 -12.45 12.06 32.66
N GLY A 92 -13.25 11.24 33.35
CA GLY A 92 -14.05 10.18 32.75
C GLY A 92 -13.23 8.96 32.31
N THR A 93 -13.78 8.14 31.41
CA THR A 93 -13.07 6.98 30.84
C THR A 93 -12.81 7.16 29.36
N ALA A 94 -11.67 6.66 28.87
CA ALA A 94 -11.26 6.78 27.47
C ALA A 94 -10.62 5.47 26.97
N PRO A 95 -10.81 5.09 25.69
CA PRO A 95 -10.10 3.97 25.10
C PRO A 95 -8.59 4.21 25.09
N ASP A 96 -7.81 3.22 25.51
CA ASP A 96 -6.35 3.33 25.64
C ASP A 96 -5.59 3.12 24.31
N THR A 97 -6.33 2.99 23.21
CA THR A 97 -5.87 2.67 21.85
C THR A 97 -5.27 1.26 21.65
N CYS A 98 -5.25 0.44 22.71
CA CYS A 98 -4.81 -0.95 22.72
C CYS A 98 -5.94 -1.95 22.99
N GLY A 99 -7.18 -1.47 23.00
CA GLY A 99 -8.37 -2.29 23.26
C GLY A 99 -8.74 -2.38 24.74
N GLY A 100 -8.09 -1.60 25.60
CA GLY A 100 -8.46 -1.38 26.99
C GLY A 100 -9.06 0.02 27.22
N VAL A 101 -9.34 0.31 28.49
CA VAL A 101 -9.93 1.58 28.93
C VAL A 101 -9.09 2.14 30.07
N VAL A 102 -8.79 3.44 29.99
CA VAL A 102 -8.18 4.20 31.08
C VAL A 102 -9.20 5.10 31.75
N SER A 103 -9.02 5.31 33.06
CA SER A 103 -9.86 6.18 33.88
C SER A 103 -9.09 7.43 34.30
N CYS A 104 -9.65 8.60 34.00
CA CYS A 104 -8.95 9.88 33.96
C CYS A 104 -9.40 10.89 35.03
N GLY A 105 -9.98 10.41 36.13
CA GLY A 105 -10.38 11.24 37.26
C GLY A 105 -11.74 11.91 37.09
N GLU A 106 -12.08 12.81 38.02
CA GLU A 106 -13.37 13.47 38.11
C GLU A 106 -13.24 15.00 38.07
N CYS A 107 -14.30 15.68 37.63
CA CYS A 107 -14.34 17.13 37.55
C CYS A 107 -14.65 17.79 38.89
N GLN A 108 -14.14 19.03 39.06
CA GLN A 108 -14.44 19.85 40.23
C GLN A 108 -15.91 20.28 40.26
N GLN A 109 -16.39 20.68 41.43
CA GLN A 109 -17.81 20.95 41.68
C GLN A 109 -18.38 22.01 40.73
N GLY A 110 -19.47 21.66 40.03
CA GLY A 110 -20.12 22.52 39.03
C GLY A 110 -19.68 22.31 37.58
N GLN A 111 -18.72 21.42 37.32
CA GLN A 111 -18.31 21.00 35.98
C GLN A 111 -18.80 19.58 35.65
N LYS A 112 -19.01 19.32 34.36
CA LYS A 112 -19.35 18.02 33.80
C LYS A 112 -18.21 17.54 32.91
N CYS A 113 -17.89 16.25 33.00
CA CYS A 113 -16.94 15.64 32.06
C CYS A 113 -17.56 15.59 30.66
N GLY A 114 -16.78 15.92 29.62
CA GLY A 114 -17.30 16.13 28.27
C GLY A 114 -17.74 17.58 27.99
N GLY A 115 -17.99 18.38 29.03
CA GLY A 115 -18.47 19.77 28.90
C GLY A 115 -17.41 20.76 28.40
N GLY A 116 -16.14 20.39 28.47
CA GLY A 116 -15.00 21.13 27.89
C GLY A 116 -14.47 20.54 26.59
N GLY A 117 -15.18 19.56 26.02
CA GLY A 117 -14.70 18.67 24.97
C GLY A 117 -14.50 17.24 25.49
N VAL A 118 -14.19 16.31 24.58
CA VAL A 118 -14.04 14.88 24.89
C VAL A 118 -13.06 14.68 26.04
N ASN A 119 -13.52 14.00 27.09
CA ASN A 119 -12.82 13.69 28.33
C ASN A 119 -12.23 14.93 29.04
N LYS A 120 -12.82 16.11 28.84
CA LYS A 120 -12.43 17.38 29.48
C LYS A 120 -13.54 17.97 30.31
N CYS A 121 -13.16 18.54 31.45
CA CYS A 121 -14.09 19.20 32.35
C CYS A 121 -14.55 20.55 31.78
N GLY A 122 -15.85 20.80 31.82
CA GLY A 122 -16.42 22.10 31.47
C GLY A 122 -17.86 22.24 31.95
N ILE A 123 -18.46 23.41 31.74
CA ILE A 123 -19.80 23.73 32.25
C ILE A 123 -20.94 23.35 31.28
N ASN A 124 -20.60 23.03 30.03
CA ASN A 124 -21.59 22.71 29.01
C ASN A 124 -22.10 21.27 29.14
N ASP A 125 -23.31 21.04 28.65
CA ASP A 125 -23.85 19.69 28.49
C ASP A 125 -23.24 19.00 27.28
N CYS A 126 -22.95 17.71 27.43
CA CYS A 126 -22.48 16.85 26.36
C CYS A 126 -23.51 15.76 26.08
N ILE A 127 -23.79 15.50 24.81
CA ILE A 127 -24.72 14.45 24.38
C ILE A 127 -23.90 13.26 23.90
N PRO A 128 -23.87 12.14 24.65
CA PRO A 128 -23.05 11.00 24.31
C PRO A 128 -23.60 10.29 23.07
N LYS A 129 -22.70 9.91 22.16
CA LYS A 129 -23.04 9.06 21.03
C LYS A 129 -23.11 7.60 21.45
N THR A 130 -23.82 6.78 20.69
CA THR A 130 -23.87 5.32 20.86
C THR A 130 -22.91 4.63 19.89
N CYS A 131 -22.58 3.36 20.14
CA CYS A 131 -21.78 2.52 19.21
C CYS A 131 -22.35 2.55 17.78
N ALA A 132 -23.67 2.45 17.62
CA ALA A 132 -24.33 2.49 16.32
C ALA A 132 -24.15 3.84 15.61
N GLN A 133 -24.21 4.96 16.34
CA GLN A 133 -23.97 6.30 15.78
C GLN A 133 -22.51 6.54 15.39
N LEU A 134 -21.59 5.78 15.98
CA LEU A 134 -20.16 5.81 15.69
C LEU A 134 -19.75 4.78 14.61
N GLY A 135 -20.68 3.96 14.13
CA GLY A 135 -20.38 2.88 13.19
C GLY A 135 -19.49 1.77 13.78
N ALA A 136 -19.45 1.66 15.11
CA ALA A 136 -18.64 0.69 15.83
C ALA A 136 -19.45 -0.56 16.15
N SER A 137 -18.94 -1.73 15.78
CA SER A 137 -19.53 -3.04 16.07
C SER A 137 -18.69 -3.86 17.06
N CYS A 138 -17.53 -3.35 17.51
CA CYS A 138 -16.66 -4.01 18.46
C CYS A 138 -15.67 -3.05 19.15
N GLY A 139 -15.10 -3.51 20.27
CA GLY A 139 -14.05 -2.84 21.02
C GLY A 139 -14.54 -1.59 21.76
N TYR A 140 -13.59 -0.90 22.39
CA TYR A 140 -13.88 0.35 23.11
C TYR A 140 -13.77 1.57 22.21
N VAL A 141 -14.81 2.42 22.22
CA VAL A 141 -14.84 3.71 21.50
C VAL A 141 -15.24 4.83 22.44
N SER A 142 -14.77 6.04 22.20
CA SER A 142 -15.25 7.20 22.96
C SER A 142 -16.69 7.53 22.57
N ASN A 143 -17.57 7.78 23.55
CA ASN A 143 -18.90 8.35 23.34
C ASN A 143 -18.86 9.82 22.86
N GLN A 144 -17.67 10.37 22.62
CA GLN A 144 -17.40 11.78 22.30
C GLN A 144 -17.80 12.76 23.42
N CYS A 145 -17.91 12.25 24.64
CA CYS A 145 -18.14 13.01 25.86
C CYS A 145 -17.15 12.55 26.93
N ASP A 146 -17.55 11.67 27.82
CA ASP A 146 -16.87 11.35 29.06
C ASP A 146 -16.56 9.86 29.23
N ALA A 147 -17.05 8.98 28.35
CA ALA A 147 -16.99 7.55 28.56
C ALA A 147 -16.48 6.77 27.35
N ALA A 148 -15.73 5.71 27.64
CA ALA A 148 -15.45 4.63 26.71
C ALA A 148 -16.65 3.66 26.70
N LEU A 149 -17.25 3.48 25.52
CA LEU A 149 -18.33 2.53 25.27
C LEU A 149 -17.74 1.19 24.86
N ASP A 150 -18.21 0.11 25.47
CA ASP A 150 -17.95 -1.25 25.01
C ASP A 150 -18.94 -1.60 23.89
N CYS A 151 -18.45 -1.69 22.65
CA CYS A 151 -19.26 -2.07 21.50
C CYS A 151 -19.27 -3.59 21.25
N GLY A 152 -18.76 -4.38 22.18
CA GLY A 152 -18.77 -5.84 22.14
C GLY A 152 -17.53 -6.46 21.49
N THR A 153 -17.58 -7.78 21.33
CA THR A 153 -16.53 -8.58 20.71
C THR A 153 -16.97 -9.12 19.36
N CYS A 154 -15.99 -9.49 18.52
CA CYS A 154 -16.28 -10.04 17.21
C CYS A 154 -16.56 -11.54 17.25
N PRO A 155 -17.57 -12.03 16.51
CA PRO A 155 -17.84 -13.45 16.38
C PRO A 155 -16.83 -14.13 15.43
N ASN A 156 -16.68 -15.45 15.56
CA ASN A 156 -15.75 -16.28 14.78
C ASN A 156 -14.28 -15.84 14.94
N ASN A 157 -13.40 -16.24 14.02
CA ASN A 157 -11.98 -15.84 14.00
C ASN A 157 -11.75 -14.38 13.52
N GLN A 158 -12.73 -13.49 13.69
CA GLN A 158 -12.60 -12.09 13.29
C GLN A 158 -11.94 -11.27 14.40
N LYS A 159 -11.19 -10.24 13.98
CA LYS A 159 -10.57 -9.28 14.90
C LYS A 159 -11.26 -7.94 14.78
N CYS A 160 -11.35 -7.23 15.89
CA CYS A 160 -11.82 -5.85 15.86
C CYS A 160 -10.80 -4.99 15.12
N GLY A 161 -11.22 -4.31 14.05
CA GLY A 161 -10.31 -3.62 13.13
C GLY A 161 -9.71 -4.51 12.03
N GLY A 162 -10.00 -5.81 12.02
CA GLY A 162 -9.29 -6.79 11.19
C GLY A 162 -9.40 -6.55 9.68
N GLY A 163 -10.53 -6.01 9.21
CA GLY A 163 -10.78 -5.69 7.80
C GLY A 163 -10.27 -4.32 7.36
N GLY A 164 -9.42 -3.66 8.16
CA GLY A 164 -8.88 -2.32 7.86
C GLY A 164 -9.81 -1.15 8.22
N GLN A 165 -10.98 -1.43 8.82
CA GLN A 165 -11.89 -0.40 9.36
C GLN A 165 -11.85 -0.43 10.89
N PRO A 166 -11.45 0.65 11.58
CA PRO A 166 -11.42 0.72 13.04
C PRO A 166 -12.77 0.34 13.66
N ASN A 167 -12.73 -0.38 14.78
CA ASN A 167 -13.92 -0.75 15.57
C ASN A 167 -15.03 -1.50 14.80
N GLN A 168 -14.70 -2.07 13.65
CA GLN A 168 -15.57 -2.98 12.91
C GLN A 168 -14.97 -4.39 12.91
N CYS A 169 -15.86 -5.39 12.99
CA CYS A 169 -15.43 -6.77 12.90
C CYS A 169 -15.01 -7.11 11.48
N GLY A 170 -13.80 -7.63 11.34
CA GLY A 170 -13.29 -8.08 10.05
C GLY A 170 -12.21 -9.13 10.21
N CYS A 171 -11.91 -9.82 9.12
CA CYS A 171 -10.81 -10.76 9.08
C CYS A 171 -9.53 -10.02 8.70
N SER A 172 -8.44 -10.28 9.43
CA SER A 172 -7.12 -9.75 9.10
C SER A 172 -6.35 -10.85 8.36
N PRO A 173 -6.10 -10.70 7.05
CA PRO A 173 -5.44 -11.72 6.26
C PRO A 173 -4.05 -12.06 6.80
N LEU A 174 -3.72 -13.35 6.80
CA LEU A 174 -2.36 -13.79 7.07
C LEU A 174 -1.42 -13.29 5.96
N THR A 175 -0.15 -13.05 6.28
CA THR A 175 0.89 -12.80 5.26
C THR A 175 1.65 -14.10 4.99
N CYS A 176 2.36 -14.20 3.85
CA CYS A 176 3.18 -15.38 3.54
C CYS A 176 4.18 -15.69 4.67
N GLN A 177 4.78 -14.64 5.22
CA GLN A 177 5.70 -14.73 6.34
C GLN A 177 5.03 -15.30 7.60
N LYS A 178 3.85 -14.78 7.99
CA LYS A 178 3.12 -15.28 9.15
C LYS A 178 2.57 -16.70 8.93
N ALA A 179 2.32 -17.09 7.69
CA ALA A 179 1.98 -18.45 7.30
C ALA A 179 3.20 -19.40 7.26
N GLY A 180 4.42 -18.86 7.40
CA GLY A 180 5.66 -19.64 7.25
C GLY A 180 5.89 -20.16 5.82
N ALA A 181 5.25 -19.55 4.83
CA ALA A 181 5.29 -19.96 3.43
C ALA A 181 6.25 -19.09 2.61
N THR A 182 7.05 -19.74 1.77
CA THR A 182 7.99 -19.08 0.84
C THR A 182 7.64 -19.33 -0.63
N CYS A 183 6.63 -20.14 -0.90
CA CYS A 183 6.15 -20.44 -2.24
C CYS A 183 4.73 -21.00 -2.19
N GLY A 184 4.05 -20.94 -3.34
CA GLY A 184 2.79 -21.62 -3.59
C GLY A 184 1.56 -20.98 -2.94
N PRO A 185 0.37 -21.55 -3.19
CA PRO A 185 -0.89 -21.04 -2.68
C PRO A 185 -1.06 -21.34 -1.18
N VAL A 186 -1.48 -20.33 -0.43
CA VAL A 186 -1.78 -20.37 1.00
C VAL A 186 -3.16 -19.78 1.24
N ASP A 187 -3.95 -20.36 2.13
CA ASP A 187 -5.18 -19.73 2.60
C ASP A 187 -4.85 -18.63 3.61
N ASP A 188 -5.39 -17.43 3.41
CA ASP A 188 -5.12 -16.28 4.27
C ASP A 188 -5.89 -16.30 5.60
N GLY A 189 -6.67 -17.35 5.87
CA GLY A 189 -7.55 -17.48 7.02
C GLY A 189 -8.86 -16.70 6.89
N CYS A 190 -9.04 -15.96 5.80
CA CYS A 190 -10.21 -15.15 5.48
C CYS A 190 -11.02 -15.72 4.30
N GLY A 191 -10.66 -16.93 3.84
CA GLY A 191 -11.30 -17.61 2.71
C GLY A 191 -10.79 -17.11 1.36
N HIS A 192 -9.62 -16.48 1.32
CA HIS A 192 -8.94 -16.11 0.09
C HIS A 192 -7.62 -16.86 -0.01
N THR A 193 -7.25 -17.21 -1.25
CA THR A 193 -5.96 -17.85 -1.51
C THR A 193 -4.97 -16.80 -1.98
N MET A 194 -3.85 -16.70 -1.28
CA MET A 194 -2.71 -15.86 -1.62
C MET A 194 -1.57 -16.70 -2.19
N ASP A 195 -0.88 -16.19 -3.21
CA ASP A 195 0.27 -16.84 -3.83
C ASP A 195 1.58 -16.29 -3.25
N CYS A 196 2.34 -17.15 -2.56
CA CYS A 196 3.61 -16.81 -1.96
C CYS A 196 4.81 -16.94 -2.91
N GLY A 197 4.56 -17.03 -4.21
CA GLY A 197 5.57 -17.00 -5.25
C GLY A 197 6.07 -18.39 -5.66
N GLY A 198 7.04 -18.39 -6.58
CA GLY A 198 7.67 -19.60 -7.10
C GLY A 198 9.05 -19.86 -6.49
N CYS A 199 9.52 -21.10 -6.61
CA CYS A 199 10.88 -21.45 -6.22
C CYS A 199 11.86 -21.29 -7.38
N PRO A 200 13.10 -20.83 -7.12
CA PRO A 200 14.13 -20.81 -8.13
C PRO A 200 14.54 -22.25 -8.50
N ALA A 201 14.78 -22.51 -9.78
CA ALA A 201 15.29 -23.81 -10.22
C ALA A 201 16.65 -24.11 -9.53
N PRO A 202 16.92 -25.35 -9.09
CA PRO A 202 16.16 -26.59 -9.31
C PRO A 202 15.11 -26.91 -8.24
N GLN A 203 14.74 -25.96 -7.37
CA GLN A 203 13.82 -26.21 -6.26
C GLN A 203 12.37 -26.29 -6.73
N THR A 204 11.58 -27.11 -6.03
CA THR A 204 10.14 -27.25 -6.22
C THR A 204 9.41 -26.84 -4.94
N CYS A 205 8.22 -26.29 -5.10
CA CYS A 205 7.39 -25.94 -3.96
C CYS A 205 6.72 -27.19 -3.39
N ALA A 206 7.10 -27.59 -2.17
CA ALA A 206 6.48 -28.69 -1.45
C ALA A 206 6.18 -28.25 -0.02
N GLY A 207 4.93 -28.41 0.41
CA GLY A 207 4.51 -27.93 1.74
C GLY A 207 4.74 -26.43 1.93
N ASN A 208 4.53 -25.64 0.87
CA ASN A 208 4.66 -24.17 0.85
C ASN A 208 6.06 -23.66 1.21
N LYS A 209 7.07 -24.54 1.10
CA LYS A 209 8.49 -24.22 1.22
C LYS A 209 9.23 -24.66 -0.04
N CYS A 210 10.28 -23.92 -0.37
CA CYS A 210 11.15 -24.32 -1.46
C CYS A 210 12.06 -25.45 -1.01
N THR A 211 11.83 -26.63 -1.61
CA THR A 211 12.62 -27.84 -1.33
C THR A 211 13.21 -28.36 -2.63
N CYS A 212 14.44 -28.86 -2.57
CA CYS A 212 15.02 -29.56 -3.71
C CYS A 212 14.69 -31.05 -3.58
N ALA A 213 14.04 -31.62 -4.60
CA ALA A 213 13.82 -33.05 -4.67
C ALA A 213 15.01 -33.70 -5.40
N PRO A 214 15.79 -34.57 -4.74
CA PRO A 214 16.92 -35.23 -5.39
C PRO A 214 16.44 -36.11 -6.53
N LYS A 215 17.12 -36.05 -7.67
CA LYS A 215 16.84 -36.95 -8.79
C LYS A 215 17.18 -38.39 -8.40
N SER A 216 16.58 -39.36 -9.08
CA SER A 216 16.96 -40.76 -8.99
C SER A 216 18.03 -41.13 -10.02
N CYS A 217 18.74 -42.24 -9.79
CA CYS A 217 19.68 -42.81 -10.76
C CYS A 217 19.05 -43.03 -12.14
N ALA A 218 17.80 -43.49 -12.18
CA ALA A 218 17.08 -43.73 -13.43
C ALA A 218 16.81 -42.42 -14.20
N GLU A 219 16.43 -41.34 -13.50
CA GLU A 219 16.19 -40.02 -14.12
C GLU A 219 17.47 -39.38 -14.64
N LEU A 220 18.61 -39.68 -14.01
CA LEU A 220 19.94 -39.29 -14.48
C LEU A 220 20.49 -40.22 -15.58
N GLY A 221 19.79 -41.32 -15.88
CA GLY A 221 20.24 -42.34 -16.83
C GLY A 221 21.49 -43.10 -16.37
N ALA A 222 21.78 -43.10 -15.07
CA ALA A 222 22.90 -43.79 -14.45
C ALA A 222 22.45 -45.17 -13.93
N ASN A 223 23.27 -46.21 -14.15
CA ASN A 223 23.06 -47.54 -13.60
C ASN A 223 24.26 -48.07 -12.80
N CYS A 224 25.26 -47.22 -12.54
CA CYS A 224 26.39 -47.53 -11.69
C CYS A 224 27.07 -46.25 -11.15
N GLY A 225 27.78 -46.40 -10.04
CA GLY A 225 28.68 -45.40 -9.48
C GLY A 225 28.00 -44.22 -8.80
N ALA A 226 28.83 -43.33 -8.24
CA ALA A 226 28.36 -42.12 -7.56
C ALA A 226 27.98 -41.01 -8.57
N VAL A 227 26.78 -40.43 -8.41
CA VAL A 227 26.31 -39.28 -9.20
C VAL A 227 25.74 -38.19 -8.29
N PRO A 228 25.97 -36.89 -8.59
CA PRO A 228 25.29 -35.81 -7.88
C PRO A 228 23.77 -35.88 -8.09
N ASP A 229 23.00 -35.69 -7.02
CA ASP A 229 21.52 -35.75 -7.05
C ASP A 229 20.84 -34.48 -7.60
N GLY A 230 21.63 -33.43 -7.82
CA GLY A 230 21.15 -32.10 -8.25
C GLY A 230 20.70 -31.18 -7.10
N CYS A 231 20.75 -31.65 -5.86
CA CYS A 231 20.36 -30.96 -4.63
C CYS A 231 21.51 -30.82 -3.62
N GLY A 232 22.74 -31.15 -4.03
CA GLY A 232 23.95 -31.09 -3.20
C GLY A 232 24.30 -32.41 -2.51
N GLY A 233 23.50 -33.46 -2.68
CA GLY A 233 23.80 -34.81 -2.26
C GLY A 233 24.42 -35.65 -3.39
N THR A 234 24.80 -36.89 -3.03
CA THR A 234 25.35 -37.88 -3.97
C THR A 234 24.50 -39.15 -3.88
N LEU A 235 24.07 -39.68 -5.03
CA LEU A 235 23.42 -40.98 -5.16
C LEU A 235 24.47 -42.05 -5.48
N ASP A 236 24.31 -43.24 -4.90
CA ASP A 236 25.01 -44.44 -5.34
C ASP A 236 24.09 -45.28 -6.23
N CYS A 237 24.43 -45.37 -7.53
CA CYS A 237 23.66 -46.11 -8.52
C CYS A 237 24.09 -47.57 -8.65
N GLY A 238 24.89 -48.08 -7.72
CA GLY A 238 25.30 -49.48 -7.64
C GLY A 238 26.56 -49.79 -8.46
N THR A 239 26.83 -51.08 -8.62
CA THR A 239 28.02 -51.59 -9.32
C THR A 239 27.65 -52.41 -10.54
N CYS A 240 28.52 -52.42 -11.55
CA CYS A 240 28.33 -53.23 -12.75
C CYS A 240 28.55 -54.73 -12.48
N GLN A 241 27.79 -55.57 -13.18
CA GLN A 241 27.93 -57.03 -13.12
C GLN A 241 28.81 -57.54 -14.29
N ASN A 242 29.24 -58.81 -14.23
CA ASN A 242 29.92 -59.51 -15.33
C ASN A 242 31.21 -58.86 -15.86
N GLY A 243 32.05 -58.30 -14.99
CA GLY A 243 33.37 -57.76 -15.38
C GLY A 243 33.29 -56.48 -16.22
N GLU A 244 32.11 -55.86 -16.30
CA GLU A 244 31.94 -54.53 -16.85
C GLU A 244 32.49 -53.47 -15.89
N THR A 245 33.01 -52.39 -16.45
CA THR A 245 33.48 -51.25 -15.65
C THR A 245 32.42 -50.16 -15.70
N CYS A 246 32.12 -49.57 -14.55
CA CYS A 246 31.25 -48.40 -14.53
C CYS A 246 31.89 -47.30 -15.38
N GLY A 247 31.12 -46.73 -16.31
CA GLY A 247 31.52 -45.67 -17.22
C GLY A 247 32.05 -46.09 -18.59
N ALA A 248 32.33 -47.37 -18.79
CA ALA A 248 32.74 -47.89 -20.09
C ALA A 248 31.60 -47.84 -21.13
N GLY A 249 30.34 -47.85 -20.68
CA GLY A 249 29.14 -47.69 -21.52
C GLY A 249 28.73 -46.23 -21.75
N GLY A 250 29.54 -45.27 -21.32
CA GLY A 250 29.18 -43.85 -21.19
C GLY A 250 29.08 -43.44 -19.71
N ALA A 251 29.00 -42.13 -19.44
CA ALA A 251 29.05 -41.61 -18.07
C ALA A 251 28.02 -42.31 -17.15
N ASN A 252 28.53 -42.98 -16.11
CA ASN A 252 27.77 -43.72 -15.11
C ASN A 252 26.91 -44.84 -15.69
N LYS A 253 27.38 -45.41 -16.81
CA LYS A 253 26.80 -46.59 -17.47
C LYS A 253 27.76 -47.75 -17.52
N CYS A 254 27.30 -48.94 -17.16
CA CYS A 254 28.06 -50.17 -17.31
C CYS A 254 28.37 -50.47 -18.78
N GLY A 255 29.57 -50.96 -19.04
CA GLY A 255 29.97 -51.46 -20.35
C GLY A 255 31.25 -52.29 -20.32
N PRO A 256 31.57 -52.98 -21.42
CA PRO A 256 32.77 -53.79 -21.54
C PRO A 256 34.02 -52.92 -21.71
N GLY A 257 35.12 -53.30 -21.03
CA GLY A 257 36.43 -52.66 -21.15
C GLY A 257 36.78 -51.69 -20.01
N PRO A 258 37.98 -51.10 -20.02
CA PRO A 258 38.43 -50.15 -19.00
C PRO A 258 37.67 -48.82 -19.14
N CYS A 259 37.23 -48.27 -18.02
CA CYS A 259 36.65 -46.93 -18.03
C CYS A 259 37.73 -45.86 -18.11
N VAL A 260 37.53 -44.88 -18.98
CA VAL A 260 38.39 -43.69 -19.07
C VAL A 260 37.71 -42.56 -18.29
N ALA A 261 38.23 -42.28 -17.10
CA ALA A 261 37.69 -41.24 -16.22
C ALA A 261 37.85 -39.86 -16.87
N LYS A 262 36.77 -39.11 -16.92
CA LYS A 262 36.79 -37.71 -17.33
C LYS A 262 37.31 -36.84 -16.19
N THR A 263 37.96 -35.75 -16.53
CA THR A 263 38.31 -34.68 -15.59
C THR A 263 37.25 -33.58 -15.60
N CYS A 264 37.30 -32.64 -14.65
CA CYS A 264 36.43 -31.45 -14.66
C CYS A 264 36.56 -30.66 -15.97
N GLY A 265 37.77 -30.58 -16.53
CA GLY A 265 38.02 -29.95 -17.82
C GLY A 265 37.31 -30.66 -18.98
N ASP A 266 37.34 -31.99 -19.01
CA ASP A 266 36.67 -32.79 -20.05
C ASP A 266 35.13 -32.67 -19.98
N LEU A 267 34.61 -32.33 -18.80
CA LEU A 267 33.17 -32.11 -18.55
C LEU A 267 32.76 -30.65 -18.79
N GLY A 268 33.71 -29.72 -18.97
CA GLY A 268 33.43 -28.29 -18.96
C GLY A 268 32.91 -27.76 -17.63
N ALA A 269 33.14 -28.50 -16.54
CA ALA A 269 32.72 -28.15 -15.18
C ALA A 269 33.77 -27.22 -14.54
N THR A 270 33.33 -26.05 -14.10
CA THR A 270 34.17 -25.05 -13.43
C THR A 270 33.85 -24.92 -11.93
N CYS A 271 32.83 -25.64 -11.47
CA CYS A 271 32.44 -25.70 -10.06
C CYS A 271 31.61 -26.95 -9.75
N GLY A 272 31.47 -27.20 -8.46
CA GLY A 272 30.53 -28.18 -7.89
C GLY A 272 30.97 -29.63 -8.09
N GLN A 273 30.11 -30.55 -7.65
CA GLN A 273 30.32 -31.97 -7.81
C GLN A 273 29.90 -32.42 -9.22
N ALA A 274 30.71 -33.26 -9.85
CA ALA A 274 30.42 -33.89 -11.14
C ALA A 274 30.91 -35.33 -11.14
N SER A 275 30.26 -36.25 -11.85
CA SER A 275 30.82 -37.61 -11.95
C SER A 275 31.91 -37.68 -13.03
N ASP A 276 32.99 -38.42 -12.76
CA ASP A 276 34.03 -38.73 -13.76
C ASP A 276 33.53 -39.68 -14.86
N GLY A 277 32.28 -40.11 -14.77
CA GLY A 277 31.67 -41.09 -15.63
C GLY A 277 32.02 -42.52 -15.26
N CYS A 278 33.08 -42.77 -14.48
CA CYS A 278 33.53 -44.08 -14.03
C CYS A 278 33.10 -44.45 -12.61
N GLY A 279 32.21 -43.65 -12.04
CA GLY A 279 31.65 -43.87 -10.71
C GLY A 279 32.39 -43.19 -9.57
N LYS A 280 33.39 -42.35 -9.84
CA LYS A 280 33.90 -41.39 -8.85
C LYS A 280 33.19 -40.05 -8.98
N SER A 281 33.04 -39.36 -7.86
CA SER A 281 32.66 -37.95 -7.82
C SER A 281 33.91 -37.08 -7.85
N LEU A 282 33.89 -36.06 -8.71
CA LEU A 282 34.89 -35.02 -8.87
C LEU A 282 34.40 -33.76 -8.18
N ASP A 283 35.29 -33.09 -7.44
CA ASP A 283 35.09 -31.73 -6.96
C ASP A 283 35.75 -30.76 -7.95
N CYS A 284 34.94 -30.02 -8.70
CA CYS A 284 35.40 -29.08 -9.72
C CYS A 284 35.59 -27.66 -9.18
N GLY A 285 35.65 -27.50 -7.86
CA GLY A 285 35.92 -26.23 -7.19
C GLY A 285 34.67 -25.44 -6.83
N THR A 286 34.89 -24.23 -6.34
CA THR A 286 33.84 -23.33 -5.86
C THR A 286 33.81 -22.04 -6.67
N CYS A 287 32.66 -21.36 -6.66
CA CYS A 287 32.51 -20.06 -7.28
C CYS A 287 32.80 -18.94 -6.29
N THR A 288 33.41 -17.86 -6.77
CA THR A 288 33.52 -16.61 -6.02
C THR A 288 32.19 -15.87 -6.05
N ALA A 289 31.76 -15.36 -4.89
CA ALA A 289 30.55 -14.56 -4.78
C ALA A 289 30.61 -13.33 -5.73
N PRO A 290 29.49 -12.90 -6.32
CA PRO A 290 28.12 -13.40 -6.11
C PRO A 290 27.74 -14.65 -6.92
N ASN A 291 28.68 -15.23 -7.68
CA ASN A 291 28.38 -16.41 -8.48
C ASN A 291 28.16 -17.63 -7.59
N THR A 292 27.18 -18.44 -7.98
CA THR A 292 26.92 -19.75 -7.39
C THR A 292 27.05 -20.82 -8.46
N CYS A 293 27.32 -22.06 -8.05
CA CYS A 293 27.46 -23.13 -9.02
C CYS A 293 26.11 -23.47 -9.64
N GLY A 294 25.96 -23.24 -10.94
CA GLY A 294 24.68 -23.33 -11.64
C GLY A 294 23.85 -22.05 -11.64
N GLY A 295 24.29 -20.98 -10.95
CA GLY A 295 23.49 -19.76 -10.78
C GLY A 295 23.13 -19.05 -12.09
N GLY A 296 23.95 -19.20 -13.13
CA GLY A 296 23.67 -18.65 -14.47
C GLY A 296 22.68 -19.46 -15.32
N GLY A 297 22.08 -20.52 -14.76
CA GLY A 297 21.19 -21.43 -15.49
C GLY A 297 21.89 -22.57 -16.24
N VAL A 298 23.22 -22.66 -16.17
CA VAL A 298 24.02 -23.75 -16.76
C VAL A 298 24.66 -24.57 -15.64
N GLN A 299 24.33 -25.86 -15.56
CA GLN A 299 24.82 -26.76 -14.53
C GLN A 299 26.37 -26.83 -14.51
N ASN A 300 26.96 -26.93 -13.32
CA ASN A 300 28.41 -27.04 -13.10
C ASN A 300 29.25 -25.88 -13.67
N GLN A 301 28.62 -24.75 -13.97
CA GLN A 301 29.29 -23.52 -14.34
C GLN A 301 29.02 -22.42 -13.32
N CYS A 302 30.05 -21.64 -13.01
CA CYS A 302 29.87 -20.44 -12.19
C CYS A 302 29.06 -19.41 -12.95
N GLY A 303 27.95 -18.99 -12.35
CA GLY A 303 27.15 -17.88 -12.84
C GLY A 303 26.30 -17.32 -11.72
N CYS A 304 25.64 -16.19 -11.99
CA CYS A 304 24.81 -15.53 -11.00
C CYS A 304 23.35 -15.52 -11.47
N ALA A 305 22.45 -15.93 -10.58
CA ALA A 305 21.01 -15.89 -10.82
C ALA A 305 20.54 -14.46 -10.55
N LYS A 306 20.16 -13.74 -11.60
CA LYS A 306 19.64 -12.38 -11.45
C LYS A 306 18.30 -12.42 -10.72
N THR A 307 18.11 -11.49 -9.78
CA THR A 307 16.80 -11.23 -9.22
C THR A 307 15.89 -10.53 -10.24
N THR A 308 14.63 -10.31 -9.89
CA THR A 308 13.67 -9.56 -10.71
C THR A 308 12.95 -8.53 -9.85
N CYS A 309 12.35 -7.50 -10.48
CA CYS A 309 11.55 -6.50 -9.78
C CYS A 309 10.42 -7.15 -8.96
N GLY A 310 9.70 -8.10 -9.57
CA GLY A 310 8.63 -8.83 -8.90
C GLY A 310 9.12 -9.69 -7.73
N ALA A 311 10.28 -10.34 -7.86
CA ALA A 311 10.86 -11.12 -6.76
C ALA A 311 11.26 -10.25 -5.55
N LEU A 312 11.55 -8.97 -5.77
CA LEU A 312 11.84 -8.00 -4.71
C LEU A 312 10.62 -7.17 -4.28
N GLY A 313 9.47 -7.41 -4.89
CA GLY A 313 8.24 -6.67 -4.61
C GLY A 313 8.29 -5.19 -5.03
N VAL A 314 9.25 -4.78 -5.86
CA VAL A 314 9.38 -3.37 -6.29
C VAL A 314 8.64 -3.12 -7.60
N ASP A 315 8.02 -1.94 -7.72
CA ASP A 315 7.19 -1.54 -8.86
C ASP A 315 7.72 -0.33 -9.63
N CYS A 316 8.82 0.30 -9.17
CA CYS A 316 9.46 1.39 -9.91
C CYS A 316 10.95 1.56 -9.60
N GLY A 317 11.61 2.30 -10.50
CA GLY A 317 12.99 2.76 -10.35
C GLY A 317 14.03 1.71 -10.73
N THR A 318 15.30 2.07 -10.53
CA THR A 318 16.44 1.20 -10.84
C THR A 318 17.01 0.58 -9.57
N ILE A 319 17.11 -0.75 -9.56
CA ILE A 319 17.70 -1.52 -8.45
C ILE A 319 18.85 -2.40 -8.96
N GLY A 320 19.62 -3.00 -8.06
CA GLY A 320 20.64 -3.99 -8.42
C GLY A 320 20.02 -5.34 -8.75
N ASP A 321 20.59 -6.05 -9.73
CA ASP A 321 20.13 -7.40 -10.12
C ASP A 321 20.71 -8.53 -9.23
N GLY A 322 21.51 -8.17 -8.21
CA GLY A 322 22.24 -9.12 -7.34
C GLY A 322 23.52 -9.69 -7.95
N CYS A 323 23.79 -9.39 -9.23
CA CYS A 323 24.91 -9.90 -10.02
C CYS A 323 25.82 -8.78 -10.54
N GLY A 324 25.72 -7.58 -9.95
CA GLY A 324 26.48 -6.38 -10.35
C GLY A 324 25.87 -5.61 -11.53
N GLY A 325 24.74 -6.07 -12.07
CA GLY A 325 23.93 -5.33 -13.03
C GLY A 325 22.80 -4.53 -12.38
N SER A 326 22.02 -3.84 -13.19
CA SER A 326 20.84 -3.08 -12.74
C SER A 326 19.57 -3.58 -13.43
N LEU A 327 18.45 -3.58 -12.70
CA LEU A 327 17.10 -3.81 -13.21
C LEU A 327 16.36 -2.47 -13.21
N ASP A 328 15.73 -2.16 -14.34
CA ASP A 328 14.76 -1.09 -14.47
C ASP A 328 13.36 -1.65 -14.22
N CYS A 329 12.76 -1.27 -13.10
CA CYS A 329 11.42 -1.69 -12.69
C CYS A 329 10.32 -0.75 -13.20
N GLY A 330 10.66 0.16 -14.12
CA GLY A 330 9.71 1.07 -14.75
C GLY A 330 9.50 2.35 -13.96
N GLY A 331 8.53 3.13 -14.44
CA GLY A 331 8.18 4.44 -13.89
C GLY A 331 6.73 4.50 -13.43
N CYS A 332 6.44 5.46 -12.56
CA CYS A 332 5.10 5.68 -12.02
C CYS A 332 4.28 6.58 -12.93
N SER A 333 2.98 6.31 -13.03
CA SER A 333 2.03 7.25 -13.65
C SER A 333 1.80 8.44 -12.72
N GLN A 334 1.83 9.66 -13.26
CA GLN A 334 1.50 10.86 -12.49
C GLN A 334 0.12 10.76 -11.82
N PRO A 335 -0.06 11.31 -10.61
CA PRO A 335 0.88 12.14 -9.85
C PRO A 335 1.93 11.35 -9.04
N ASN A 336 1.95 10.02 -9.13
CA ASN A 336 2.87 9.20 -8.36
C ASN A 336 4.30 9.36 -8.88
N THR A 337 5.25 9.36 -7.94
CA THR A 337 6.69 9.30 -8.20
C THR A 337 7.27 8.10 -7.49
N CYS A 338 8.40 7.59 -8.00
CA CYS A 338 9.04 6.47 -7.34
C CYS A 338 9.58 6.87 -5.97
N GLY A 339 9.10 6.25 -4.90
CA GLY A 339 9.39 6.67 -3.53
C GLY A 339 8.50 7.77 -2.99
N GLY A 340 7.55 8.31 -3.77
CA GLY A 340 6.76 9.48 -3.36
C GLY A 340 5.86 9.22 -2.15
N GLY A 341 5.42 7.97 -1.94
CA GLY A 341 4.64 7.58 -0.76
C GLY A 341 5.45 7.35 0.51
N GLY A 342 6.76 7.61 0.50
CA GLY A 342 7.67 7.35 1.62
C GLY A 342 8.25 5.92 1.66
N GLN A 343 7.81 5.03 0.76
CA GLN A 343 8.40 3.70 0.59
C GLN A 343 9.32 3.67 -0.64
N PRO A 344 10.62 3.39 -0.48
CA PRO A 344 11.57 3.30 -1.60
C PRO A 344 11.11 2.30 -2.67
N ASN A 345 11.34 2.61 -3.94
CA ASN A 345 11.04 1.73 -5.08
C ASN A 345 9.57 1.32 -5.23
N HIS A 346 8.67 2.03 -4.55
CA HIS A 346 7.23 1.91 -4.72
C HIS A 346 6.61 3.18 -5.26
N CYS A 347 5.64 3.04 -6.17
CA CYS A 347 4.89 4.16 -6.69
C CYS A 347 3.96 4.71 -5.61
N GLY A 348 4.19 5.97 -5.24
CA GLY A 348 3.32 6.69 -4.35
C GLY A 348 3.40 8.19 -4.60
N CYS A 349 2.47 8.93 -4.03
CA CYS A 349 2.43 10.39 -4.15
C CYS A 349 2.83 11.04 -2.84
N ALA A 350 3.79 11.95 -2.91
CA ALA A 350 4.19 12.76 -1.78
C ALA A 350 3.17 13.89 -1.61
N LYS A 351 2.32 13.78 -0.58
CA LYS A 351 1.40 14.86 -0.25
C LYS A 351 2.20 16.12 0.08
N THR A 352 1.78 17.24 -0.49
CA THR A 352 2.25 18.55 -0.06
C THR A 352 1.71 18.87 1.36
N THR A 353 2.12 20.00 1.92
CA THR A 353 1.64 20.44 3.25
C THR A 353 1.00 21.82 3.14
N CYS A 354 0.16 22.15 4.13
CA CYS A 354 -0.41 23.50 4.26
C CYS A 354 0.69 24.57 4.26
N ALA A 355 1.77 24.34 4.99
CA ALA A 355 2.91 25.25 5.04
C ALA A 355 3.62 25.38 3.68
N ALA A 356 3.84 24.27 2.97
CA ALA A 356 4.47 24.27 1.65
C ALA A 356 3.63 25.02 0.59
N GLN A 357 2.30 25.00 0.73
CA GLN A 357 1.38 25.81 -0.09
C GLN A 357 1.13 27.21 0.46
N GLY A 358 1.70 27.56 1.61
CA GLY A 358 1.42 28.82 2.28
C GLY A 358 -0.03 28.98 2.75
N ALA A 359 -0.79 27.89 2.93
CA ALA A 359 -2.15 27.92 3.44
C ALA A 359 -2.17 27.96 4.98
N GLU A 360 -2.80 28.97 5.55
CA GLU A 360 -3.01 29.15 7.01
C GLU A 360 -4.38 28.67 7.46
N CYS A 361 -5.35 28.62 6.54
CA CYS A 361 -6.74 28.29 6.81
C CYS A 361 -7.40 27.64 5.58
N GLY A 362 -8.49 26.89 5.77
CA GLY A 362 -9.31 26.34 4.68
C GLY A 362 -8.82 25.01 4.10
N SER A 363 -9.42 24.57 2.98
CA SER A 363 -9.08 23.30 2.33
C SER A 363 -8.32 23.53 1.03
N VAL A 364 -7.14 22.93 0.88
CA VAL A 364 -6.32 23.01 -0.34
C VAL A 364 -6.05 21.62 -0.92
N PRO A 365 -5.86 21.45 -2.23
CA PRO A 365 -5.53 20.14 -2.81
C PRO A 365 -4.20 19.62 -2.25
N ASP A 366 -4.07 18.32 -1.98
CA ASP A 366 -2.84 17.71 -1.44
C ASP A 366 -1.80 17.36 -2.52
N GLY A 367 -2.12 17.60 -3.79
CA GLY A 367 -1.30 17.23 -4.95
C GLY A 367 -1.42 15.76 -5.37
N CYS A 368 -2.17 14.95 -4.62
CA CYS A 368 -2.35 13.51 -4.81
C CYS A 368 -3.82 13.14 -5.06
N GLY A 369 -4.66 14.12 -5.41
CA GLY A 369 -6.10 13.96 -5.65
C GLY A 369 -6.98 14.06 -4.40
N GLY A 370 -6.38 14.31 -3.23
CA GLY A 370 -7.07 14.60 -1.97
C GLY A 370 -7.00 16.09 -1.59
N ASN A 371 -7.52 16.41 -0.41
CA ASN A 371 -7.47 17.77 0.15
C ASN A 371 -6.79 17.75 1.54
N LEU A 372 -5.97 18.76 1.80
CA LEU A 372 -5.45 19.14 3.11
C LEU A 372 -6.41 20.13 3.77
N VAL A 373 -6.71 19.93 5.05
CA VAL A 373 -7.44 20.91 5.85
C VAL A 373 -6.42 21.69 6.68
N CYS A 374 -6.23 22.95 6.33
CA CYS A 374 -5.28 23.85 6.94
C CYS A 374 -6.00 24.70 7.97
N GLY A 375 -5.63 24.59 9.25
CA GLY A 375 -5.96 25.55 10.32
C GLY A 375 -7.38 26.11 10.42
N ALA A 376 -7.54 27.04 11.35
CA ALA A 376 -8.72 27.89 11.45
C ALA A 376 -8.29 29.28 11.91
N CYS A 377 -8.90 30.32 11.37
CA CYS A 377 -8.59 31.67 11.77
C CYS A 377 -9.22 31.98 13.13
N THR A 378 -8.44 32.59 14.02
CA THR A 378 -8.95 33.13 15.27
C THR A 378 -9.63 34.48 15.02
N GLY A 379 -10.79 34.71 15.65
CA GLY A 379 -11.54 35.95 15.49
C GLY A 379 -10.71 37.18 15.90
N PRO A 380 -10.78 38.31 15.18
CA PRO A 380 -11.74 38.70 14.13
C PRO A 380 -11.37 38.27 12.71
N ASN A 381 -10.36 37.43 12.52
CA ASN A 381 -9.90 37.03 11.19
C ASN A 381 -10.79 35.93 10.60
N SER A 382 -11.04 36.02 9.30
CA SER A 382 -11.78 35.02 8.53
C SER A 382 -10.90 34.45 7.42
N CYS A 383 -11.15 33.20 7.05
CA CYS A 383 -10.35 32.53 6.03
C CYS A 383 -10.68 33.05 4.63
N GLY A 384 -9.66 33.37 3.83
CA GLY A 384 -9.84 33.70 2.42
C GLY A 384 -10.26 35.14 2.13
N VAL A 385 -10.48 35.98 3.15
CA VAL A 385 -11.05 37.33 2.96
C VAL A 385 -10.07 38.36 2.41
N ALA A 386 -8.77 38.17 2.65
CA ALA A 386 -7.71 39.02 2.10
C ALA A 386 -6.97 38.33 0.95
N ASN A 387 -6.58 37.06 1.15
CA ASN A 387 -5.97 36.20 0.17
C ASN A 387 -6.51 34.77 0.35
N ALA A 388 -6.61 34.00 -0.74
CA ALA A 388 -7.08 32.61 -0.68
C ALA A 388 -6.27 31.80 0.35
N ASN A 389 -6.96 31.05 1.22
CA ASN A 389 -6.37 30.19 2.24
C ASN A 389 -5.46 30.92 3.27
N LYS A 390 -5.59 32.24 3.39
CA LYS A 390 -4.91 33.08 4.40
C LYS A 390 -5.90 33.66 5.39
N CYS A 391 -5.46 33.87 6.63
CA CYS A 391 -6.28 34.56 7.62
C CYS A 391 -6.20 36.07 7.41
N GLY A 392 -7.33 36.68 7.08
CA GLY A 392 -7.44 38.12 6.90
C GLY A 392 -8.43 38.73 7.89
N ALA A 393 -8.16 39.93 8.36
CA ALA A 393 -9.15 40.71 9.09
C ALA A 393 -10.27 41.07 8.13
N SER A 394 -11.49 40.65 8.47
CA SER A 394 -12.69 41.15 7.81
C SER A 394 -12.77 42.63 8.16
N MET A 395 -12.38 43.53 7.25
CA MET A 395 -12.76 44.94 7.37
C MET A 395 -14.28 44.98 7.24
N ALA A 396 -14.97 44.86 8.37
CA ALA A 396 -16.29 45.42 8.48
C ALA A 396 -16.10 46.92 8.20
N LEU A 397 -16.32 47.35 6.97
CA LEU A 397 -16.87 48.68 6.78
C LEU A 397 -18.17 48.64 7.57
N SER A 398 -18.12 49.14 8.81
CA SER A 398 -19.33 49.67 9.38
C SER A 398 -19.87 50.60 8.30
N CYS A 399 -21.10 50.36 7.86
CA CYS A 399 -21.83 51.39 7.15
C CYS A 399 -21.93 52.53 8.16
N GLY A 400 -20.90 53.38 8.17
CA GLY A 400 -20.83 54.57 8.97
C GLY A 400 -22.12 55.30 8.70
N SER A 401 -22.84 55.58 9.78
CA SER A 401 -24.12 56.25 9.81
C SER A 401 -24.22 57.21 8.62
N CYS A 402 -25.09 56.92 7.65
CA CYS A 402 -25.38 57.88 6.61
C CYS A 402 -25.73 59.19 7.32
N PRO A 403 -24.97 60.29 7.14
CA PRO A 403 -25.40 61.56 7.67
C PRO A 403 -26.76 61.83 7.05
N VAL A 404 -27.78 62.02 7.89
CA VAL A 404 -29.09 62.53 7.49
C VAL A 404 -28.91 63.94 6.96
N GLY A 405 -28.41 64.05 5.74
CA GLY A 405 -28.29 65.26 4.95
C GLY A 405 -29.51 65.36 4.05
N MET A 406 -30.35 66.35 4.33
CA MET A 406 -31.57 66.68 3.61
C MET A 406 -31.28 66.88 2.11
N GLY A 407 -31.85 66.05 1.25
CA GLY A 407 -32.07 66.40 -0.15
C GLY A 407 -33.30 67.31 -0.27
N PRO A 408 -33.33 68.26 -1.22
CA PRO A 408 -34.56 68.99 -1.52
C PRO A 408 -35.59 67.97 -2.06
N MET A 409 -36.87 68.23 -1.80
CA MET A 409 -38.05 67.40 -2.10
C MET A 409 -38.20 66.06 -1.32
N GLY A 410 -38.48 66.16 -0.02
CA GLY A 410 -39.78 65.73 0.53
C GLY A 410 -40.33 64.33 0.26
N VAL A 411 -39.52 63.26 0.22
CA VAL A 411 -40.04 61.87 0.27
C VAL A 411 -39.22 61.03 1.27
N PRO A 412 -39.84 60.41 2.30
CA PRO A 412 -39.11 59.53 3.20
C PRO A 412 -38.82 58.18 2.52
N ILE A 413 -37.54 57.86 2.29
CA ILE A 413 -37.13 56.49 1.95
C ILE A 413 -37.22 55.65 3.22
N ARG A 414 -38.30 54.87 3.36
CA ARG A 414 -38.31 53.68 4.23
C ARG A 414 -37.87 52.50 3.39
N ASN A 415 -36.61 52.08 3.51
CA ASN A 415 -36.27 50.69 3.21
C ASN A 415 -35.20 50.17 4.17
N ASN A 416 -35.68 49.50 5.22
CA ASN A 416 -34.92 48.60 6.07
C ASN A 416 -34.66 47.31 5.28
N ASN A 417 -33.66 47.30 4.40
CA ASN A 417 -33.19 46.06 3.78
C ASN A 417 -31.68 46.11 3.52
N CYS A 418 -30.91 46.11 4.59
CA CYS A 418 -29.58 45.49 4.56
C CYS A 418 -29.78 44.00 4.84
N GLY A 419 -30.14 43.23 3.80
CA GLY A 419 -30.09 41.77 3.87
C GLY A 419 -28.64 41.31 3.92
N ALA A 420 -28.33 40.37 4.81
CA ALA A 420 -27.02 39.75 4.91
C ALA A 420 -26.66 39.07 3.57
N GLY A 421 -25.76 39.70 2.82
CA GLY A 421 -25.27 39.23 1.53
C GLY A 421 -23.92 39.88 1.24
N SER A 422 -22.88 39.05 1.28
CA SER A 422 -21.48 39.25 0.90
C SER A 422 -21.16 40.53 0.11
N CYS A 423 -20.48 41.48 0.74
CA CYS A 423 -19.80 42.57 0.03
C CYS A 423 -18.52 42.02 -0.62
N GLY A 424 -18.61 41.67 -1.90
CA GLY A 424 -17.43 41.43 -2.75
C GLY A 424 -16.73 42.74 -3.07
N THR A 425 -15.41 42.71 -3.10
CA THR A 425 -14.51 43.82 -3.43
C THR A 425 -14.63 44.21 -4.91
N SER A 426 -15.60 45.06 -5.24
CA SER A 426 -15.47 45.97 -6.38
C SER A 426 -16.30 47.22 -6.11
N GLN A 427 -15.62 48.35 -5.90
CA GLN A 427 -16.29 49.64 -5.82
C GLN A 427 -16.83 50.02 -7.20
N GLN A 428 -18.08 49.65 -7.51
CA GLN A 428 -18.88 50.29 -8.54
C GLN A 428 -20.29 50.49 -8.02
N PHE A 429 -20.58 51.71 -7.55
CA PHE A 429 -21.94 52.16 -7.33
C PHE A 429 -22.63 52.30 -8.70
N ILE A 430 -23.52 51.37 -9.04
CA ILE A 430 -24.50 51.55 -10.12
C ILE A 430 -25.82 51.89 -9.44
N CYS A 431 -26.23 53.16 -9.49
CA CYS A 431 -27.63 53.53 -9.28
C CYS A 431 -28.45 52.95 -10.44
N GLY A 432 -29.14 51.84 -10.20
CA GLY A 432 -30.07 51.26 -11.17
C GLY A 432 -31.38 52.05 -11.24
N ILE A 433 -31.68 52.60 -12.42
CA ILE A 433 -33.07 52.86 -12.85
C ILE A 433 -33.79 51.51 -12.99
N GLY A 434 -34.97 51.40 -12.39
CA GLY A 434 -35.58 50.11 -12.06
C GLY A 434 -36.17 49.33 -13.23
N SER A 435 -36.45 48.05 -12.98
CA SER A 435 -37.64 47.34 -13.49
C SER A 435 -37.67 45.85 -13.09
N PHE A 436 -38.87 45.45 -12.62
CA PHE A 436 -39.51 44.13 -12.54
C PHE A 436 -38.98 42.98 -11.65
N VAL A 437 -39.93 42.51 -10.83
CA VAL A 437 -39.94 41.27 -10.05
C VAL A 437 -40.15 40.08 -11.00
N GLN A 438 -39.32 39.04 -10.87
CA GLN A 438 -39.70 37.70 -11.29
C GLN A 438 -39.25 36.69 -10.23
N THR A 439 -40.24 36.05 -9.61
CA THR A 439 -40.07 34.94 -8.66
C THR A 439 -39.71 33.67 -9.44
N GLY A 440 -38.50 33.14 -9.28
CA GLY A 440 -38.10 31.85 -9.83
C GLY A 440 -36.59 31.73 -10.06
N THR A 441 -36.00 30.64 -9.60
CA THR A 441 -34.57 30.30 -9.70
C THR A 441 -34.05 30.27 -11.15
N PRO A 442 -32.95 30.97 -11.51
CA PRO A 442 -32.28 30.74 -12.78
C PRO A 442 -31.01 29.88 -12.61
N THR A 443 -30.95 28.81 -13.40
CA THR A 443 -29.75 28.08 -13.79
C THR A 443 -28.85 28.94 -14.67
N CYS A 444 -27.55 28.70 -14.60
CA CYS A 444 -26.50 29.48 -15.24
C CYS A 444 -26.45 29.21 -16.76
N SER A 445 -27.33 29.82 -17.57
CA SER A 445 -27.34 29.61 -19.03
C SER A 445 -27.64 30.84 -19.90
N THR A 446 -27.66 32.06 -19.38
CA THR A 446 -27.89 33.27 -20.21
C THR A 446 -27.13 34.48 -19.70
N ILE A 447 -25.84 34.58 -20.04
CA ILE A 447 -25.12 35.86 -20.06
C ILE A 447 -24.67 36.09 -21.51
N THR A 448 -25.39 36.98 -22.19
CA THR A 448 -24.99 37.52 -23.49
C THR A 448 -23.92 38.59 -23.23
N CYS A 449 -22.69 38.38 -23.67
CA CYS A 449 -21.66 39.42 -23.63
C CYS A 449 -21.95 40.48 -24.70
N SER A 450 -22.42 41.64 -24.28
CA SER A 450 -22.47 42.83 -25.14
C SER A 450 -21.07 43.44 -25.25
N ALA A 451 -20.64 43.67 -26.48
CA ALA A 451 -19.30 44.15 -26.83
C ALA A 451 -18.97 45.55 -26.28
N GLY A 452 -17.70 45.72 -25.94
CA GLY A 452 -17.05 47.01 -25.77
C GLY A 452 -16.62 47.28 -24.34
N PHE A 453 -15.34 47.03 -24.03
CA PHE A 453 -14.42 47.94 -23.33
C PHE A 453 -13.09 47.18 -23.09
N HIS A 454 -12.05 47.58 -23.83
CA HIS A 454 -10.67 47.17 -23.54
C HIS A 454 -10.15 47.99 -22.36
N TYR A 455 -9.66 47.31 -21.32
CA TYR A 455 -8.64 47.86 -20.43
C TYR A 455 -7.45 46.92 -20.43
N GLY A 456 -6.31 47.43 -20.89
CA GLY A 456 -5.05 46.71 -20.87
C GLY A 456 -4.57 46.54 -19.43
N LEU A 457 -4.42 45.28 -19.03
CA LEU A 457 -3.49 44.84 -18.00
C LEU A 457 -2.69 43.68 -18.60
N THR A 458 -1.41 43.69 -18.29
CA THR A 458 -0.35 42.81 -18.79
C THR A 458 -0.62 41.32 -18.56
N GLU A 459 -0.34 40.52 -19.59
CA GLU A 459 -0.08 39.07 -19.60
C GLU A 459 -1.22 38.06 -19.33
N TYR A 460 -2.43 38.21 -19.91
CA TYR A 460 -3.33 37.06 -20.11
C TYR A 460 -4.23 37.25 -21.34
N ASP A 461 -4.03 36.47 -22.40
CA ASP A 461 -4.94 36.39 -23.56
C ASP A 461 -5.94 35.24 -23.39
N CYS A 462 -7.23 35.54 -23.32
CA CYS A 462 -8.31 34.55 -23.39
C CYS A 462 -8.86 34.47 -24.82
N LEU A 463 -8.58 33.37 -25.53
CA LEU A 463 -9.26 32.99 -26.76
C LEU A 463 -10.44 32.07 -26.44
N CYS A 464 -11.68 32.56 -26.65
CA CYS A 464 -12.88 31.71 -26.58
C CYS A 464 -12.99 30.84 -27.84
N GLY A 465 -12.43 29.63 -27.77
CA GLY A 465 -12.74 28.50 -28.65
C GLY A 465 -13.40 27.38 -27.84
N GLN A 466 -14.34 26.68 -28.46
CA GLN A 466 -15.25 25.72 -27.84
C GLN A 466 -14.57 24.61 -27.00
N VAL A 467 -15.31 24.16 -25.98
CA VAL A 467 -15.09 23.00 -25.08
C VAL A 467 -14.32 23.30 -23.77
N ASN A 468 -15.05 23.14 -22.66
CA ASN A 468 -14.62 23.34 -21.27
C ASN A 468 -13.44 22.44 -20.87
N THR A 469 -12.23 22.98 -20.80
CA THR A 469 -11.14 22.49 -19.92
C THR A 469 -10.12 23.60 -19.72
N CYS A 470 -9.79 23.94 -18.47
CA CYS A 470 -8.56 24.66 -18.13
C CYS A 470 -7.52 23.61 -17.73
N VAL A 471 -6.44 23.49 -18.50
CA VAL A 471 -5.23 22.75 -18.12
C VAL A 471 -4.12 23.78 -17.92
N LYS A 472 -3.33 23.59 -16.86
CA LYS A 472 -2.20 24.44 -16.48
C LYS A 472 -0.95 23.88 -17.14
N ASP A 473 -0.15 24.73 -17.79
CA ASP A 473 1.29 24.45 -17.96
C ASP A 473 2.03 24.81 -16.66
#